data_AF-M1A6M7-F1
#
_entry.id   AF-M1A6M7-F1
#
_cell.length_a   1.000
_cell.length_b   1.000
_cell.length_c   1.000
_cell.angle_alpha   90.00
_cell.angle_beta   90.00
_cell.angle_gamma   90.00
#
_symmetry.space_group_name_H-M   'P 1'
#
loop_
_entity.id
_entity.type
_entity.pdbx_description
1 polymer ?
#
loop_
_entity_poly.entity_id
_entity_poly.type
_entity_poly.pdbx_seq_one_letter_code
_entity_poly.pdbx_strand_id
1 'polypeptide(L)'
;MAMPGSLYIGSIVVGICYGVRLAISVPAASELFGLKYYGLIYNVLILNLPLGSFLFSGLLAGLLYDAQATTTADGGNTCVGAHCYRLVFIVMAIACIVGFGLDILLSIRTKSLYGKIYASRKSKKTSTILS
;
A
#
# COMPACT_ATOMS: atom_id res chain seq x y z
N MET A 1 -4.63 3.78 27.10
CA MET A 1 -4.39 5.20 27.41
C MET A 1 -3.58 5.78 26.25
N ALA A 2 -4.23 6.51 25.34
CA ALA A 2 -3.53 7.19 24.25
C ALA A 2 -2.95 8.49 24.81
N MET A 3 -1.62 8.65 24.77
CA MET A 3 -0.99 9.90 25.17
C MET A 3 -1.47 11.02 24.23
N PRO A 4 -1.87 12.19 24.76
CA PRO A 4 -2.28 13.32 23.93
C PRO A 4 -1.11 13.70 23.01
N GLY A 5 -1.32 13.62 21.70
CA GLY A 5 -0.30 13.90 20.67
C GLY A 5 0.26 12.69 19.92
N SER A 6 0.03 11.46 20.37
CA SER A 6 0.50 10.24 19.67
C SER A 6 -0.07 10.10 18.25
N LEU A 7 -1.36 10.43 18.06
CA LEU A 7 -2.02 10.43 16.76
C LEU A 7 -1.47 11.54 15.82
N TYR A 8 -1.06 12.68 16.37
CA TYR A 8 -0.49 13.78 15.59
C TYR A 8 0.89 13.40 15.03
N ILE A 9 1.75 12.85 15.89
CA ILE A 9 3.08 12.34 15.49
C ILE A 9 2.92 11.20 14.48
N GLY A 10 1.97 10.29 14.70
CA GLY A 10 1.66 9.20 13.77
C GLY A 10 1.28 9.70 12.38
N SER A 11 0.36 10.67 12.28
CA SER A 11 -0.07 11.23 10.99
C SER A 11 1.08 11.92 10.24
N ILE A 12 1.97 12.63 10.94
CA ILE A 12 3.14 13.25 10.32
C ILE A 12 4.08 12.18 9.73
N VAL A 13 4.43 11.17 10.52
CA VAL A 13 5.35 10.10 10.09
C VAL A 13 4.77 9.32 8.90
N VAL A 14 3.48 9.00 8.94
CA VAL A 14 2.80 8.31 7.82
C VAL A 14 2.78 9.17 6.57
N GLY A 15 2.49 10.48 6.69
CA GLY A 15 2.51 11.41 5.57
C GLY A 15 3.87 11.51 4.88
N ILE A 16 4.95 11.64 5.67
CA ILE A 16 6.32 11.69 5.13
C ILE A 16 6.67 10.38 4.45
N CYS A 17 6.38 9.24 5.08
CA CYS A 17 6.68 7.91 4.53
C CYS A 17 5.96 7.65 3.20
N TYR A 18 4.67 8.00 3.14
CA TYR A 18 3.87 7.86 1.92
C TYR A 18 4.39 8.76 0.78
N GLY A 19 4.77 10.01 1.11
CA GLY A 19 5.36 10.93 0.14
C GLY A 19 6.66 10.40 -0.47
N VAL A 20 7.58 9.90 0.38
CA VAL A 20 8.84 9.28 -0.08
C VAL A 20 8.57 8.05 -0.96
N ARG A 21 7.59 7.21 -0.57
CA ARG A 21 7.21 6.02 -1.34
C ARG A 21 6.72 6.38 -2.74
N LEU A 22 5.86 7.39 -2.88
CA LEU A 22 5.39 7.86 -4.19
C LEU A 22 6.55 8.46 -5.01
N ALA A 23 7.41 9.26 -4.38
CA ALA A 23 8.54 9.90 -5.06
C ALA A 23 9.55 8.91 -5.63
N ILE A 24 9.77 7.77 -4.97
CA ILE A 24 10.68 6.71 -5.46
C ILE A 24 9.96 5.81 -6.49
N SER A 25 8.67 5.52 -6.28
CA SER A 25 7.93 4.56 -7.12
C SER A 25 7.69 5.09 -8.54
N VAL A 26 7.42 6.39 -8.70
CA VAL A 26 7.16 7.03 -10.02
C VAL A 26 8.36 6.93 -11.00
N PRO A 27 9.59 7.34 -10.63
CA PRO A 27 10.74 7.20 -11.50
C PRO A 27 11.12 5.74 -11.72
N ALA A 28 11.04 4.89 -10.68
CA ALA A 28 11.33 3.47 -10.82
C ALA A 28 10.37 2.76 -11.80
N ALA A 29 9.07 3.10 -11.76
CA ALA A 29 8.09 2.57 -12.71
C ALA A 29 8.33 3.07 -14.14
N SER A 30 8.73 4.33 -14.29
CA SER A 30 9.06 4.95 -15.59
C SER A 30 10.30 4.30 -16.22
N GLU A 31 11.29 3.91 -15.42
CA GLU A 31 12.48 3.19 -15.89
C GLU A 31 12.21 1.72 -16.23
N LEU A 32 11.37 1.01 -15.46
CA LEU A 32 11.16 -0.44 -15.65
C LEU A 32 10.20 -0.80 -16.79
N PHE A 33 9.10 -0.05 -16.95
CA PHE A 33 8.03 -0.43 -17.87
C PHE A 33 8.06 0.36 -19.18
N GLY A 34 8.83 1.45 -19.25
CA GLY A 34 8.78 2.41 -20.35
C GLY A 34 7.40 3.08 -20.46
N LEU A 35 7.33 4.17 -21.21
CA LEU A 35 6.14 5.05 -21.34
C LEU A 35 4.85 4.35 -21.84
N LYS A 36 4.89 3.06 -22.23
CA LYS A 36 3.78 2.36 -22.88
C LYS A 36 2.64 1.95 -21.93
N TYR A 37 2.92 1.66 -20.65
CA TYR A 37 1.89 1.21 -19.68
C TYR A 37 1.79 2.07 -18.40
N TYR A 38 2.53 3.18 -18.32
CA TYR A 38 2.52 4.08 -17.17
C TYR A 38 1.11 4.62 -16.84
N GLY A 39 0.34 4.98 -17.87
CA GLY A 39 -1.03 5.48 -17.70
C GLY A 39 -2.00 4.46 -17.09
N LEU A 40 -1.82 3.17 -17.37
CA LEU A 40 -2.66 2.11 -16.79
C LEU A 40 -2.38 1.94 -15.30
N ILE A 41 -1.09 1.92 -14.91
CA ILE A 41 -0.65 1.76 -13.52
C ILE A 41 -1.12 2.95 -12.66
N TYR A 42 -1.02 4.17 -13.20
CA TYR A 42 -1.44 5.38 -12.49
C TYR A 42 -2.96 5.40 -12.24
N ASN A 43 -3.75 4.90 -13.19
CA ASN A 43 -5.19 4.80 -13.06
C ASN A 43 -5.60 3.75 -12.01
N VAL A 44 -4.88 2.62 -11.94
CA VAL A 44 -5.06 1.61 -10.88
C VAL A 44 -4.74 2.18 -9.49
N LEU A 45 -3.68 3.00 -9.37
CA LEU A 45 -3.33 3.67 -8.11
C LEU A 45 -4.45 4.61 -7.64
N ILE A 46 -5.01 5.41 -8.56
CA ILE A 46 -6.14 6.30 -8.28
C ILE A 46 -7.37 5.51 -7.86
N LEU A 47 -7.68 4.38 -8.52
CA LEU A 47 -8.83 3.53 -8.18
C LEU A 47 -8.68 2.80 -6.84
N ASN A 48 -7.45 2.55 -6.38
CA ASN A 48 -7.21 1.92 -5.09
C ASN A 48 -7.66 2.81 -3.91
N LEU A 49 -7.55 4.13 -4.06
CA LEU A 49 -7.91 5.11 -3.03
C LEU A 49 -9.42 5.11 -2.67
N PRO A 50 -10.38 5.19 -3.62
CA PRO A 50 -11.80 5.05 -3.33
C PRO A 50 -12.16 3.61 -2.97
N LEU A 51 -11.49 2.59 -3.52
CA LEU A 51 -11.71 1.18 -3.12
C LEU A 51 -11.39 0.95 -1.64
N GLY A 52 -10.28 1.50 -1.14
CA GLY A 52 -9.92 1.44 0.27
C GLY A 52 -10.97 2.09 1.15
N SER A 53 -11.40 3.31 0.81
CA SER A 53 -12.48 4.01 1.52
C SER A 53 -13.80 3.25 1.45
N PHE A 54 -14.13 2.61 0.33
CA PHE A 54 -15.36 1.85 0.17
C PHE A 54 -15.37 0.54 0.96
N LEU A 55 -14.27 -0.20 0.95
CA LEU A 55 -14.13 -1.43 1.74
C LEU A 55 -14.17 -1.11 3.24
N PHE A 56 -13.53 -0.01 3.64
CA PHE A 56 -13.38 0.34 5.04
C PHE A 56 -14.57 1.09 5.64
N SER A 57 -15.26 1.90 4.84
CA SER A 57 -16.44 2.64 5.30
C SER A 57 -17.74 1.96 4.90
N GLY A 58 -17.79 1.28 3.75
CA GLY A 58 -18.98 0.59 3.27
C GLY A 58 -19.11 -0.83 3.84
N LEU A 59 -18.17 -1.70 3.49
CA LEU A 59 -18.26 -3.12 3.87
C LEU A 59 -18.10 -3.33 5.38
N LEU A 60 -17.16 -2.61 5.99
CA LEU A 60 -16.89 -2.71 7.41
C LEU A 60 -18.02 -2.12 8.27
N ALA A 61 -18.59 -0.97 7.87
CA ALA A 61 -19.75 -0.43 8.56
C ALA A 61 -20.95 -1.39 8.41
N GLY A 62 -21.16 -1.97 7.22
CA GLY A 62 -22.18 -2.99 7.00
C GLY A 62 -22.01 -4.22 7.90
N LEU A 63 -20.81 -4.82 7.94
CA LEU A 63 -20.51 -5.96 8.81
C LEU A 63 -20.72 -5.63 10.30
N LEU A 64 -20.41 -4.40 10.71
CA LEU A 64 -20.58 -3.95 12.08
C LEU A 64 -22.05 -3.66 12.42
N TYR A 65 -22.83 -3.17 11.46
CA TYR A 65 -24.29 -3.03 11.58
C TYR A 65 -24.96 -4.40 11.73
N ASP A 66 -24.60 -5.38 10.89
CA ASP A 66 -25.15 -6.74 10.95
C ASP A 66 -24.73 -7.49 12.24
N ALA A 67 -23.49 -7.31 12.69
CA ALA A 67 -23.02 -7.91 13.95
C ALA A 67 -23.71 -7.33 15.20
N GLN A 68 -24.15 -6.06 15.15
CA GLN A 68 -24.93 -5.45 16.25
C GLN A 68 -26.40 -5.85 16.20
N ALA A 69 -26.99 -5.99 15.02
CA ALA A 69 -28.38 -6.40 14.84
C ALA A 69 -28.70 -7.77 15.45
N THR A 70 -27.69 -8.64 15.60
CA THR A 70 -27.84 -9.98 16.20
C THR A 70 -27.63 -10.03 17.72
N THR A 71 -27.03 -8.99 18.32
CA THR A 71 -26.61 -9.03 19.73
C THR A 71 -27.47 -8.17 20.65
N THR A 72 -28.19 -7.17 20.14
CA THR A 72 -28.91 -6.19 20.98
C THR A 72 -30.41 -6.23 20.71
N ALA A 73 -31.19 -6.68 21.70
CA ALA A 73 -32.66 -6.58 21.71
C ALA A 73 -33.19 -5.15 21.99
N ASP A 74 -32.30 -4.16 22.12
CA ASP A 74 -32.59 -2.81 22.65
C ASP A 74 -31.97 -1.64 21.84
N GLY A 75 -31.99 -1.72 20.51
CA GLY A 75 -32.06 -0.52 19.63
C GLY A 75 -30.91 0.51 19.65
N GLY A 76 -29.68 0.16 20.03
CA GLY A 76 -28.52 1.06 19.92
C GLY A 76 -27.84 0.98 18.56
N ASN A 77 -28.17 1.87 17.62
CA ASN A 77 -27.78 1.77 16.20
C ASN A 77 -26.33 2.18 15.85
N THR A 78 -25.42 2.39 16.81
CA THR A 78 -24.06 2.88 16.51
C THR A 78 -23.00 2.30 17.45
N CYS A 79 -22.03 1.55 16.90
CA CYS A 79 -20.85 1.12 17.66
C CYS A 79 -19.68 2.04 17.37
N VAL A 80 -19.48 3.01 18.26
CA VAL A 80 -18.32 3.90 18.28
C VAL A 80 -17.50 3.54 19.52
N GLY A 81 -16.32 2.93 19.32
CA GLY A 81 -15.48 2.53 20.44
C GLY A 81 -14.25 1.72 20.06
N ALA A 82 -13.34 1.55 21.03
CA ALA A 82 -12.07 0.85 20.84
C ALA A 82 -12.25 -0.61 20.38
N HIS A 83 -13.35 -1.27 20.77
CA HIS A 83 -13.63 -2.65 20.40
C HIS A 83 -13.98 -2.81 18.92
N CYS A 84 -14.76 -1.88 18.36
CA CYS A 84 -15.10 -1.85 16.95
C CYS A 84 -13.87 -1.54 16.09
N TYR A 85 -13.12 -0.49 16.44
CA TYR A 85 -11.90 -0.12 15.71
C TYR A 85 -10.81 -1.19 15.77
N ARG A 86 -10.81 -2.08 16.77
CA ARG A 86 -9.79 -3.12 16.91
C ARG A 86 -9.77 -4.09 15.74
N LEU A 87 -10.92 -4.52 15.23
CA LEU A 87 -11.02 -5.44 14.11
C LEU A 87 -10.40 -4.83 12.85
N VAL A 88 -10.67 -3.54 12.69
CA VAL A 88 -10.16 -2.70 11.61
C VAL A 88 -8.65 -2.53 11.66
N PHE A 89 -8.11 -2.22 12.85
CA PHE A 89 -6.67 -2.13 13.07
C PHE A 89 -5.97 -3.45 12.77
N ILE A 90 -6.58 -4.61 13.11
CA ILE A 90 -6.02 -5.94 12.81
C ILE A 90 -5.98 -6.18 11.30
N VAL A 91 -7.08 -5.93 10.59
CA VAL A 91 -7.13 -6.12 9.12
C VAL A 91 -6.10 -5.23 8.43
N MET A 92 -6.00 -3.95 8.83
CA MET A 92 -5.00 -3.03 8.29
C MET A 92 -3.58 -3.47 8.60
N ALA A 93 -3.31 -3.96 9.82
CA ALA A 93 -1.99 -4.47 10.17
C ALA A 93 -1.58 -5.65 9.28
N ILE A 94 -2.48 -6.61 9.05
CA ILE A 94 -2.24 -7.76 8.16
C ILE A 94 -2.00 -7.28 6.73
N ALA A 95 -2.85 -6.38 6.22
CA ALA A 95 -2.71 -5.81 4.89
C ALA A 95 -1.37 -5.08 4.71
N CYS A 96 -0.92 -4.32 5.71
CA CYS A 96 0.39 -3.66 5.71
C CYS A 96 1.56 -4.66 5.66
N ILE A 97 1.49 -5.76 6.42
CA ILE A 97 2.53 -6.82 6.40
C ILE A 97 2.61 -7.46 5.01
N VAL A 98 1.46 -7.83 4.43
CA VAL A 98 1.40 -8.42 3.10
C VAL A 98 1.92 -7.44 2.04
N GLY A 99 1.48 -6.18 2.11
CA GLY A 99 1.93 -5.13 1.21
C GLY A 99 3.44 -4.89 1.30
N PHE A 100 4.00 -4.89 2.51
CA PHE A 100 5.44 -4.76 2.71
C PHE A 100 6.23 -5.95 2.16
N GLY A 101 5.72 -7.17 2.34
CA GLY A 101 6.33 -8.37 1.74
C GLY A 101 6.34 -8.33 0.21
N LEU A 102 5.23 -7.90 -0.40
CA LEU A 102 5.12 -7.73 -1.85
C LEU A 102 6.08 -6.63 -2.36
N ASP A 103 6.19 -5.51 -1.65
CA ASP A 103 7.12 -4.41 -1.98
C ASP A 103 8.58 -4.88 -1.95
N ILE A 104 8.98 -5.63 -0.91
CA ILE A 104 10.32 -6.23 -0.82
C ILE A 104 10.55 -7.20 -1.99
N LEU A 105 9.59 -8.07 -2.27
CA LEU A 105 9.70 -9.05 -3.35
C LEU A 105 9.88 -8.36 -4.71
N LEU A 106 9.09 -7.31 -4.96
CA LEU A 106 9.18 -6.49 -6.16
C LEU A 106 10.53 -5.79 -6.24
N SER A 107 11.01 -5.21 -5.14
CA SER A 107 12.31 -4.54 -5.06
C SER A 107 13.48 -5.50 -5.37
N ILE A 108 13.43 -6.74 -4.86
CA ILE A 108 14.43 -7.77 -5.17
C ILE A 108 14.37 -8.17 -6.65
N ARG A 109 13.18 -8.39 -7.20
CA ARG A 109 13.02 -8.73 -8.62
C ARG A 109 13.51 -7.60 -9.52
N THR A 110 13.20 -6.34 -9.17
CA THR A 110 13.69 -5.15 -9.86
C THR A 110 15.21 -5.05 -9.83
N LYS A 111 15.84 -5.22 -8.66
CA LYS A 111 17.31 -5.23 -8.54
C LYS A 111 17.96 -6.39 -9.32
N SER A 112 17.34 -7.57 -9.32
CA SER A 112 17.82 -8.73 -10.07
C SER A 112 17.78 -8.49 -11.58
N LEU A 113 16.70 -7.89 -12.10
CA LEU A 113 16.61 -7.52 -13.52
C LEU A 113 17.56 -6.38 -13.88
N TYR A 114 17.68 -5.34 -13.05
CA TYR A 114 18.63 -4.25 -13.28
C TYR A 114 20.08 -4.77 -13.29
N GLY A 115 20.43 -5.70 -12.38
CA GLY A 115 21.72 -6.38 -12.37
C GLY A 115 21.99 -7.21 -13.63
N LYS A 116 20.98 -7.95 -14.13
CA LYS A 116 21.08 -8.68 -15.40
C LYS A 116 21.23 -7.74 -16.60
N ILE A 117 20.51 -6.62 -16.64
CA ILE A 117 20.61 -5.61 -17.69
C ILE A 117 22.01 -4.96 -17.67
N TYR A 118 22.53 -4.62 -16.49
CA TYR A 118 23.86 -4.05 -16.34
C TYR A 118 24.97 -5.04 -16.74
N ALA A 119 24.82 -6.32 -16.37
CA ALA A 119 25.75 -7.38 -16.76
C ALA A 119 25.74 -7.63 -18.29
N SER A 120 24.56 -7.68 -18.92
CA SER A 120 24.44 -7.80 -20.38
C SER A 120 24.99 -6.58 -21.13
N ARG A 121 24.80 -5.36 -20.59
CA ARG A 121 25.42 -4.13 -21.13
C ARG A 121 26.94 -4.17 -21.03
N LYS A 122 27.49 -4.63 -19.90
CA LYS A 122 28.94 -4.78 -19.70
C LYS A 122 29.54 -5.81 -20.67
N SER A 123 28.88 -6.95 -20.86
CA SER A 123 29.28 -7.97 -21.84
C SER A 123 29.25 -7.45 -23.28
N LYS A 124 28.19 -6.73 -23.69
CA LYS A 124 28.17 -6.07 -25.02
C LYS A 124 29.28 -5.04 -25.19
N LYS A 125 29.55 -4.22 -24.16
CA LYS A 125 30.62 -3.20 -24.22
C LYS A 125 32.00 -3.84 -24.33
N THR A 126 32.24 -4.97 -23.67
CA THR A 126 33.46 -5.76 -23.81
C THR A 126 33.59 -6.37 -25.22
N SER A 127 32.50 -6.86 -25.83
CA SER A 127 32.53 -7.38 -27.20
C SER A 127 32.77 -6.31 -28.28
N THR A 128 32.36 -5.06 -28.07
CA THR A 128 32.63 -3.94 -29.00
C THR A 128 34.03 -3.35 -28.84
N ILE A 129 34.67 -3.52 -27.68
CA ILE A 129 36.06 -3.07 -27.46
C ILE A 129 37.07 -4.14 -27.94
N LEU A 130 36.63 -5.40 -28.08
CA LEU A 130 37.45 -6.53 -28.53
C LEU A 130 37.25 -6.85 -30.04
N SER A 131 36.69 -5.91 -30.80
CA SER A 131 36.46 -5.98 -32.25
C SER A 131 37.06 -4.78 -32.94
#